data_AF-A0A840HKA9-F1
#
_entry.id   AF-A0A840HKA9-F1
#
_cell.length_a   1.000
_cell.length_b   1.000
_cell.length_c   1.000
_cell.angle_alpha   90.00
_cell.angle_beta   90.00
_cell.angle_gamma   90.00
#
_symmetry.space_group_name_H-M   'P 1'
#
loop_
_entity.id
_entity.type
_entity.pdbx_description
1 polymer ?
#
loop_
_entity_poly.entity_id
_entity_poly.type
_entity_poly.pdbx_seq_one_letter_code
_entity_poly.pdbx_strand_id
1 'polypeptide(L)' 'MTAKRNRRKQTQSLQERLAAFAENARERALSLPPGRERELLLQRAKQNDVTSNLTDWLSAPVCTRRGE' A
#
# COMPACT_ATOMS: atom_id res chain seq x y z
N MET A 1 -30.95 5.32 12.28
CA MET A 1 -29.69 5.12 13.03
C MET A 1 -28.53 5.59 12.16
N THR A 2 -27.88 6.70 12.48
CA THR A 2 -26.69 7.17 11.74
C THR A 2 -25.47 6.39 12.22
N ALA A 3 -24.99 5.45 11.39
CA ALA A 3 -23.79 4.66 11.71
C ALA A 3 -22.57 5.58 11.87
N LYS A 4 -21.87 5.47 13.00
CA LYS A 4 -20.66 6.24 13.28
C LYS A 4 -19.54 5.78 12.33
N ARG A 5 -19.01 6.70 11.53
CA ARG A 5 -17.92 6.42 10.59
C ARG A 5 -16.58 6.41 11.35
N ASN A 6 -15.90 5.26 11.37
CA ASN A 6 -14.59 5.14 12.01
C ASN A 6 -13.51 5.78 11.12
N ARG A 7 -13.30 7.09 11.27
CA ARG A 7 -12.27 7.82 10.53
C ARG A 7 -10.93 7.70 11.25
N ARG A 8 -10.02 6.90 10.71
CA ARG A 8 -8.62 6.88 11.14
C ARG A 8 -7.86 8.03 10.49
N LYS A 9 -7.09 8.78 11.27
CA LYS A 9 -6.12 9.75 10.73
C LYS A 9 -4.87 8.98 10.35
N GLN A 10 -4.44 9.11 9.09
CA GLN A 10 -3.14 8.60 8.66
C GLN A 10 -2.12 9.72 8.77
N THR A 11 -1.16 9.51 9.67
CA THR A 11 -0.03 10.44 9.89
C THR A 11 1.07 10.23 8.86
N GLN A 12 1.23 9.00 8.40
CA GLN A 12 2.22 8.59 7.39
C GLN A 12 1.64 8.68 5.98
N SER A 13 2.51 8.91 5.00
CA SER A 13 2.12 8.92 3.59
C SER A 13 1.58 7.55 3.16
N LEU A 14 0.76 7.52 2.10
CA LEU A 14 0.27 6.25 1.56
C LEU A 14 1.43 5.35 1.14
N GLN A 15 2.47 5.94 0.53
CA GLN A 15 3.67 5.26 0.05
C GLN A 15 4.43 4.59 1.19
N GLU A 16 4.70 5.31 2.28
CA GLU A 16 5.37 4.76 3.48
C GLU A 16 4.63 3.57 4.06
N ARG A 17 3.29 3.65 4.11
CA ARG A 17 2.45 2.58 4.63
C ARG A 17 2.46 1.35 3.74
N LEU A 18 2.47 1.52 2.43
CA LEU A 18 2.57 0.41 1.47
C LEU A 18 3.95 -0.25 1.56
N ALA A 19 5.02 0.53 1.68
CA ALA A 19 6.38 0.03 1.86
C ALA A 19 6.51 -0.77 3.17
N ALA A 20 6.04 -0.24 4.30
CA ALA A 20 6.05 -0.93 5.58
C ALA A 20 5.24 -2.24 5.55
N PHE A 21 4.14 -2.28 4.78
CA PHE A 21 3.36 -3.49 4.59
C PHE A 21 4.07 -4.52 3.72
N ALA A 22 4.78 -4.09 2.67
CA ALA A 22 5.59 -4.97 1.83
C ALA A 22 6.72 -5.61 2.64
N GLU A 23 7.42 -4.85 3.49
CA GLU A 23 8.46 -5.41 4.37
C GLU A 23 7.89 -6.42 5.37
N ASN A 24 6.79 -6.09 6.06
CA ASN A 24 6.13 -7.04 6.95
C ASN A 24 5.70 -8.33 6.24
N ALA A 25 5.23 -8.22 5.00
CA ALA A 25 4.86 -9.38 4.19
C ALA A 25 6.09 -10.22 3.80
N ARG A 26 7.25 -9.59 3.51
CA ARG A 26 8.53 -10.27 3.28
C ARG A 26 9.01 -10.99 4.53
N GLU A 27 9.02 -10.33 5.68
CA GLU A 27 9.42 -10.93 6.97
C GLU A 27 8.57 -12.15 7.31
N ARG A 28 7.25 -12.07 7.15
CA ARG A 28 6.34 -13.21 7.34
C ARG A 28 6.59 -14.33 6.34
N ALA A 29 6.95 -13.99 5.09
CA ALA A 29 7.29 -14.97 4.08
C ALA A 29 8.64 -15.66 4.37
N LEU A 30 9.56 -15.01 5.09
CA LEU A 30 10.82 -15.61 5.53
C LEU A 30 10.62 -16.58 6.71
N SER A 31 9.66 -16.31 7.59
CA SER A 31 9.37 -17.19 8.73
C SER A 31 8.54 -18.42 8.36
N LEU A 32 7.96 -18.46 7.15
CA LEU A 32 7.12 -19.58 6.69
C LEU A 32 7.92 -20.56 5.82
N PRO A 33 7.61 -21.86 5.90
CA PRO A 33 8.17 -22.84 4.98
C PRO A 33 7.73 -22.54 3.53
N PRO A 34 8.51 -23.02 2.54
CA PRO A 34 8.13 -22.91 1.13
C PRO A 34 6.77 -23.58 0.89
N GLY A 35 5.82 -22.79 0.39
CA GLY A 35 4.45 -23.23 0.15
C GLY A 35 3.55 -22.09 -0.31
N ARG A 36 2.28 -22.40 -0.56
CA ARG A 36 1.29 -21.47 -1.12
C ARG A 36 1.10 -20.21 -0.26
N GLU A 37 1.18 -20.34 1.07
CA GLU A 37 1.02 -19.22 1.99
C GLU A 37 2.17 -18.21 1.88
N ARG A 38 3.40 -18.71 1.76
CA ARG A 38 4.59 -17.91 1.51
C ARG A 38 4.50 -17.18 0.18
N GLU A 39 4.10 -17.88 -0.88
CA GLU A 39 3.93 -17.28 -2.20
C GLU A 39 2.86 -16.18 -2.21
N LEU A 40 1.74 -16.39 -1.52
CA LEU A 40 0.69 -15.38 -1.40
C LEU A 40 1.19 -14.11 -0.70
N LEU A 41 2.01 -14.26 0.35
CA LEU A 41 2.63 -13.12 1.04
C LEU A 41 3.62 -12.38 0.15
N LEU A 42 4.45 -13.10 -0.61
CA LEU A 42 5.38 -12.50 -1.57
C LEU A 42 4.64 -11.78 -2.69
N GLN A 43 3.53 -12.34 -3.18
CA GLN A 43 2.69 -11.71 -4.18
C GLN A 43 2.06 -10.42 -3.65
N ARG A 44 1.58 -10.43 -2.39
CA ARG A 44 1.08 -9.23 -1.72
C ARG A 44 2.18 -8.18 -1.55
N ALA A 45 3.39 -8.56 -1.15
CA ALA A 45 4.51 -7.62 -1.05
C ALA A 45 4.77 -6.95 -2.40
N LYS A 46 4.85 -7.73 -3.48
CA LYS A 46 5.04 -7.23 -4.84
C LYS A 46 3.92 -6.28 -5.29
N GLN A 47 2.67 -6.58 -4.98
CA GLN A 47 1.54 -5.69 -5.28
C GLN A 47 1.65 -4.35 -4.56
N ASN A 48 2.09 -4.36 -3.30
CA ASN A 48 2.26 -3.13 -2.53
C ASN A 48 3.42 -2.28 -3.09
N ASP A 49 4.53 -2.90 -3.48
CA ASP A 49 5.65 -2.20 -4.12
C ASP A 49 5.21 -1.53 -5.44
N VAL A 50 4.45 -2.23 -6.28
CA VAL A 50 3.90 -1.68 -7.53
C VAL A 50 2.92 -0.52 -7.25
N THR A 51 2.06 -0.67 -6.25
CA THR A 51 1.09 0.37 -5.89
C THR A 51 1.77 1.62 -5.33
N SER A 52 2.86 1.44 -4.58
CA SER A 52 3.72 2.51 -4.10
C SER A 52 4.28 3.34 -5.27
N ASN A 53 4.83 2.67 -6.28
CA ASN A 53 5.34 3.33 -7.48
C ASN A 53 4.22 4.00 -8.31
N LEU A 54 3.06 3.37 -8.41
CA LEU A 54 1.91 3.96 -9.12
C LEU A 54 1.41 5.24 -8.43
N THR A 55 1.49 5.30 -7.10
CA THR A 55 1.09 6.49 -6.33
C THR A 55 1.94 7.70 -6.72
N ASP A 56 3.22 7.50 -6.98
CA ASP A 56 4.12 8.55 -7.46
C ASP A 56 3.69 9.07 -8.83
N TRP A 57 3.36 8.16 -9.76
CA TRP A 57 2.86 8.52 -11.09
C TRP A 57 1.53 9.26 -11.05
N LEU A 58 0.62 8.85 -10.16
CA LEU A 58 -0.70 9.49 -9.99
C LEU A 58 -0.61 10.81 -9.22
N SER A 59 0.45 11.02 -8.44
CA SER A 59 0.71 12.29 -7.75
C SER A 59 1.26 13.35 -8.69
N ALA A 60 1.71 12.96 -9.89
CA ALA A 60 2.02 13.92 -10.94
C ALA A 60 0.74 14.71 -11.29
N PRO A 61 0.81 16.04 -11.37
CA PRO A 61 -0.34 16.87 -11.66
C PRO A 61 -0.82 16.63 -13.08
N VAL A 62 -1.84 15.78 -13.24
CA VAL A 62 -2.59 15.69 -14.50
C VAL A 62 -3.63 16.81 -14.47
N CYS A 63 -3.35 17.82 -15.27
CA CYS A 63 -4.09 19.07 -15.40
C CYS A 63 -3.96 19.99 -14.18
N THR A 64 -3.19 21.05 -14.35
CA THR A 64 -3.51 22.33 -13.71
C THR A 64 -5.00 22.58 -13.97
N ARG A 65 -5.77 22.77 -12.90
CA ARG A 65 -7.15 23.26 -13.03
C ARG A 65 -7.06 24.61 -13.74
N ARG A 66 -7.28 24.65 -15.07
CA ARG A 66 -7.37 25.90 -15.83
C ARG A 66 -8.71 26.55 -15.43
N GLY A 67 -8.62 27.75 -14.86
CA GLY A 67 -9.72 28.49 -14.23
C GLY A 67 -9.34 28.79 -12.78
N GLU A 68 -8.64 29.90 -12.52
CA GLU A 68 -9.24 31.23 -12.24
C GLU A 68 -9.99 31.27 -10.91
#